data_AF-A0A6B3HEV7-F1
#
_entry.id   AF-A0A6B3HEV7-F1
#
_cell.length_a   1.000
_cell.length_b   1.000
_cell.length_c   1.000
_cell.angle_alpha   90.00
_cell.angle_beta   90.00
_cell.angle_gamma   90.00
#
_symmetry.space_group_name_H-M   'P 1'
#
loop_
_entity.id
_entity.type
_entity.pdbx_description
1 polymer ?
#
loop_
_entity_poly.entity_id
_entity_poly.type
_entity_poly.pdbx_seq_one_letter_code
_entity_poly.pdbx_strand_id
1 'polypeptide(L)'
;GQAVALNGMSTHGTQWYAQCVTDGSLNALATDWRADVLRVSTYVQEGGYETDPAGFTARAQKFIDAAHARGMYAVIDWHMLSPGDPNAN
;
A
#
# COMPACT_ATOMS: atom_id res chain seq x y z
N GLY A 1 -1.59 17.37 -22.23
CA GLY A 1 -0.89 16.17 -21.72
C GLY A 1 -1.30 14.97 -22.54
N GLN A 2 -0.54 13.87 -22.45
CA GLN A 2 -0.89 12.59 -23.07
C GLN A 2 -1.58 11.69 -22.04
N ALA A 3 -2.55 10.89 -22.48
CA ALA A 3 -3.19 9.90 -21.61
C ALA A 3 -2.19 8.82 -21.21
N VAL A 4 -2.28 8.34 -19.97
CA VAL A 4 -1.43 7.28 -19.41
C VAL A 4 -2.30 6.25 -18.68
N ALA A 5 -1.89 4.98 -18.72
CA ALA A 5 -2.44 3.91 -17.90
C ALA A 5 -1.34 3.39 -16.97
N LEU A 6 -1.65 3.27 -15.68
CA LEU A 6 -0.74 2.75 -14.66
C LEU A 6 -1.17 1.34 -14.29
N ASN A 7 -0.30 0.36 -14.47
CA ASN A 7 -0.57 -1.04 -14.14
C ASN A 7 0.25 -1.45 -12.92
N GLY A 8 -0.33 -2.25 -12.03
CA GLY A 8 0.39 -2.63 -10.83
C GLY A 8 -0.43 -3.50 -9.89
N MET A 9 0.03 -3.55 -8.65
CA MET A 9 -0.52 -4.46 -7.64
C MET A 9 -0.92 -3.72 -6.38
N SER A 10 -1.90 -4.30 -5.69
CA SER A 10 -2.25 -3.92 -4.33
C SER A 10 -1.55 -4.85 -3.35
N THR A 11 -1.04 -4.31 -2.25
CA THR A 11 -0.79 -5.14 -1.08
C THR A 11 -2.13 -5.68 -0.57
N HIS A 12 -2.10 -6.81 0.12
CA HIS A 12 -3.16 -7.14 1.06
C HIS A 12 -3.08 -6.17 2.27
N GLY A 13 -4.02 -6.27 3.21
CA GLY A 13 -3.94 -5.59 4.51
C GLY A 13 -2.57 -5.78 5.18
N THR A 14 -1.88 -4.68 5.42
CA THR A 14 -0.51 -4.68 5.96
C THR A 14 -0.43 -5.16 7.42
N GLN A 15 -1.56 -5.24 8.13
CA GLN A 15 -1.65 -5.89 9.43
C GLN A 15 -1.42 -7.41 9.36
N TRP A 16 -1.73 -8.04 8.22
CA TRP A 16 -1.61 -9.49 8.04
C TRP A 16 -0.43 -9.91 7.16
N TYR A 17 -0.08 -9.08 6.15
CA TYR A 17 0.86 -9.47 5.10
C TYR A 17 2.00 -8.47 4.87
N ALA A 18 2.39 -7.69 5.89
CA ALA A 18 3.55 -6.80 5.80
C ALA A 18 4.85 -7.54 5.41
N GLN A 19 4.99 -8.81 5.80
CA GLN A 19 6.11 -9.69 5.46
C GLN A 19 6.25 -9.94 3.95
N CYS A 20 5.18 -9.73 3.17
CA CYS A 20 5.24 -9.85 1.71
C CYS A 20 5.80 -8.60 1.03
N VAL A 21 5.90 -7.47 1.75
CA VAL A 21 6.41 -6.20 1.23
C VAL A 21 7.86 -6.03 1.66
N THR A 22 8.76 -6.66 0.90
CA THR A 22 10.20 -6.65 1.12
C THR A 22 10.90 -5.96 -0.04
N ASP A 23 12.18 -5.61 0.13
CA ASP A 23 12.95 -5.03 -0.98
C ASP A 23 13.01 -5.97 -2.18
N GLY A 24 13.10 -7.28 -1.96
CA GLY A 24 13.13 -8.28 -3.03
C GLY A 24 11.81 -8.35 -3.79
N SER A 25 10.67 -8.37 -3.10
CA SER A 25 9.36 -8.42 -3.77
C SER A 25 9.04 -7.11 -4.50
N LEU A 26 9.43 -5.96 -3.93
CA LEU A 26 9.27 -4.67 -4.58
C LEU A 26 10.22 -4.50 -5.78
N ASN A 27 11.43 -5.04 -5.73
CA ASN A 27 12.32 -5.10 -6.89
C ASN A 27 11.69 -5.91 -8.01
N ALA A 28 11.25 -7.14 -7.73
CA ALA A 28 10.60 -7.98 -8.72
C ALA A 28 9.34 -7.32 -9.32
N LEU A 29 8.54 -6.64 -8.48
CA LEU A 29 7.37 -5.90 -8.93
C LEU A 29 7.74 -4.76 -9.90
N ALA A 30 8.78 -3.99 -9.59
CA ALA A 30 9.22 -2.86 -10.41
C ALA A 30 9.94 -3.30 -11.69
N THR A 31 10.81 -4.32 -11.63
CA THR A 31 11.70 -4.68 -12.74
C THR A 31 11.16 -5.82 -13.59
N ASP A 32 10.69 -6.89 -12.94
CA ASP A 32 10.34 -8.12 -13.63
C ASP A 32 8.89 -8.04 -14.11
N TRP A 33 8.00 -7.55 -13.25
CA TRP A 33 6.59 -7.35 -13.56
C TRP A 33 6.32 -6.01 -14.23
N ARG A 34 7.29 -5.09 -14.15
CA ARG A 34 7.24 -3.75 -14.77
C ARG A 34 6.01 -2.96 -14.33
N ALA A 35 5.67 -3.04 -13.05
CA ALA A 35 4.58 -2.28 -12.49
C ALA A 35 4.91 -0.78 -12.44
N ASP A 36 3.91 0.04 -12.76
CA ASP A 36 3.96 1.49 -12.66
C ASP A 36 3.51 1.99 -11.29
N VAL A 37 2.68 1.22 -10.57
CA VAL A 37 2.03 1.67 -9.33
C VAL A 37 1.92 0.57 -8.26
N LEU A 38 2.14 0.94 -6.99
CA LEU A 38 1.84 0.11 -5.83
C LEU A 38 0.69 0.72 -5.02
N ARG A 39 -0.39 -0.05 -4.78
CA ARG A 39 -1.42 0.34 -3.80
C ARG A 39 -1.09 -0.24 -2.43
N VAL A 40 -0.97 0.62 -1.42
CA VAL A 40 -0.64 0.25 -0.04
C VAL A 40 -1.91 0.23 0.80
N SER A 41 -2.47 -0.97 0.99
CA SER A 41 -3.74 -1.18 1.69
C SER A 41 -3.59 -1.11 3.21
N THR A 42 -4.06 -0.01 3.81
CA THR A 42 -4.01 0.21 5.26
C THR A 42 -5.41 0.10 5.82
N TYR A 43 -5.77 -1.09 6.32
CA TYR A 43 -7.06 -1.31 7.01
C TYR A 43 -7.16 -0.41 8.23
N VAL A 44 -8.36 0.07 8.52
CA VAL A 44 -8.63 0.87 9.72
C VAL A 44 -9.01 -0.04 10.89
N GLN A 45 -10.07 -0.82 10.67
CA GLN A 45 -10.55 -1.88 11.55
C GLN A 45 -9.75 -3.18 11.35
N GLU A 46 -10.25 -4.30 11.91
CA GLU A 46 -9.75 -5.64 11.67
C GLU A 46 -8.28 -5.82 12.08
N GLY A 47 -7.89 -5.18 13.18
CA GLY A 47 -6.50 -5.15 13.67
C GLY A 47 -5.59 -4.18 12.90
N GLY A 48 -6.20 -3.23 12.18
CA GLY A 48 -5.52 -2.22 11.38
C GLY A 48 -5.15 -0.96 12.15
N TYR A 49 -5.15 0.16 11.43
CA TYR A 49 -4.69 1.49 11.83
C TYR A 49 -5.17 1.94 13.21
N GLU A 50 -6.43 1.67 13.58
CA GLU A 50 -6.99 2.11 14.87
C GLU A 50 -6.26 1.53 16.08
N THR A 51 -5.55 0.41 15.89
CA THR A 51 -4.81 -0.29 16.97
C THR A 51 -3.42 0.30 17.24
N ASP A 52 -2.79 0.89 16.24
CA ASP A 52 -1.48 1.54 16.33
C ASP A 52 -1.31 2.58 15.21
N PRO A 53 -1.95 3.76 15.32
CA PRO A 53 -1.95 4.76 14.25
C PRO A 53 -0.53 5.14 13.81
N ALA A 54 0.38 5.37 14.77
CA ALA A 54 1.75 5.76 14.48
C ALA A 54 2.53 4.65 13.75
N GLY A 55 2.40 3.39 14.21
CA GLY A 55 3.07 2.25 13.57
C GLY A 55 2.53 1.96 12.17
N PHE A 56 1.22 2.07 11.95
CA PHE A 56 0.64 1.90 10.61
C PHE A 56 0.97 3.06 9.67
N THR A 57 0.98 4.32 10.14
CA THR A 57 1.48 5.45 9.35
C THR A 57 2.94 5.24 8.94
N ALA A 58 3.81 4.87 9.88
CA ALA A 58 5.22 4.65 9.60
C ALA A 58 5.43 3.47 8.61
N ARG A 59 4.64 2.39 8.75
CA ARG A 59 4.68 1.25 7.84
C ARG A 59 4.24 1.63 6.43
N ALA A 60 3.12 2.35 6.29
CA ALA A 60 2.64 2.82 5.00
C ALA A 60 3.69 3.74 4.33
N GLN A 61 4.24 4.69 5.08
CA GLN A 61 5.29 5.60 4.59
C GLN A 61 6.51 4.82 4.09
N LYS A 62 6.98 3.83 4.86
CA LYS A 62 8.10 2.97 4.45
C LYS A 62 7.85 2.30 3.09
N PHE A 63 6.64 1.79 2.85
CA PHE A 63 6.31 1.11 1.59
C PHE A 63 6.14 2.10 0.43
N ILE A 64 5.59 3.29 0.69
CA ILE A 64 5.49 4.38 -0.28
C ILE A 64 6.89 4.84 -0.71
N ASP A 65 7.79 5.09 0.24
CA ASP A 65 9.16 5.50 -0.04
C ASP A 65 9.91 4.43 -0.83
N ALA A 66 9.69 3.16 -0.48
CA ALA A 66 10.28 2.03 -1.19
C ALA A 66 9.76 1.90 -2.63
N ALA A 67 8.48 2.18 -2.89
CA ALA A 67 7.92 2.21 -4.24
C ALA A 67 8.48 3.39 -5.05
N HIS A 68 8.53 4.58 -4.44
CA HIS A 68 9.05 5.79 -5.08
C HIS A 68 10.54 5.65 -5.43
N ALA A 69 11.36 5.07 -4.55
CA ALA A 69 12.77 4.79 -4.82
C ALA A 69 12.99 3.86 -6.03
N ARG A 70 11.95 3.13 -6.45
CA ARG A 70 11.95 2.23 -7.62
C ARG A 70 11.26 2.84 -8.85
N GLY A 71 10.86 4.11 -8.78
CA GLY A 71 10.19 4.81 -9.87
C GLY A 71 8.71 4.44 -10.04
N MET A 72 8.11 3.75 -9.08
CA MET A 72 6.68 3.44 -9.09
C MET A 72 5.89 4.57 -8.40
N TYR A 73 4.70 4.84 -8.92
CA TYR A 73 3.67 5.60 -8.21
C TYR A 73 3.18 4.82 -6.99
N ALA A 74 2.55 5.52 -6.04
CA ALA A 74 1.91 4.90 -4.88
C ALA A 74 0.47 5.40 -4.70
N VAL A 75 -0.45 4.47 -4.44
CA VAL A 75 -1.80 4.77 -3.96
C VAL A 75 -1.83 4.51 -2.45
N ILE A 76 -2.05 5.59 -1.68
CA ILE A 76 -2.23 5.52 -0.24
C ILE A 76 -3.69 5.22 0.04
N ASP A 77 -3.97 4.01 0.51
CA ASP A 77 -5.32 3.49 0.59
C ASP A 77 -5.76 3.38 2.05
N TRP A 78 -6.64 4.31 2.44
CA TRP A 78 -7.40 4.24 3.68
C TRP A 78 -8.48 3.17 3.51
N HIS A 79 -8.14 1.93 3.88
CA HIS A 79 -8.88 0.74 3.48
C HIS A 79 -10.07 0.49 4.41
N MET A 80 -11.08 1.36 4.31
CA MET A 80 -12.38 1.14 4.92
C MET A 80 -13.07 -0.06 4.29
N LEU A 81 -13.59 -0.97 5.12
CA LEU A 81 -14.32 -2.15 4.66
C LEU A 81 -15.49 -2.48 5.58
N SER A 82 -15.21 -2.76 6.85
CA SER A 82 -16.21 -3.15 7.85
C SER A 82 -15.91 -2.46 9.19
N PRO A 83 -16.80 -1.57 9.68
CA PRO A 83 -18.08 -1.17 9.07
C PRO A 83 -17.91 -0.41 7.75
N GLY A 84 -18.92 -0.49 6.88
CA GLY A 84 -18.89 0.11 5.53
C GLY A 84 -19.21 1.61 5.48
N ASP A 85 -19.51 2.25 6.62
CA ASP A 85 -19.72 3.70 6.68
C ASP A 85 -18.37 4.41 6.85
N PRO A 86 -17.91 5.20 5.85
CA PRO A 86 -16.64 5.90 5.94
C PRO A 86 -16.57 6.94 7.08
N ASN A 87 -17.71 7.33 7.65
CA ASN A 87 -17.78 8.28 8.77
C ASN A 87 -17.72 7.62 10.16
N ALA A 88 -17.49 6.29 10.22
CA ALA A 88 -17.49 5.54 11.47
C ALA A 88 -16.21 5.72 12.33
N ASN A 89 -15.33 6.69 12.02
CA ASN A 89 -14.05 6.91 12.70
C ASN A 89 -13.84 8.36 13.12
#